data_AF-A0A0K6GVV9-F1
#
_entry.id   AF-A0A0K6GVV9-F1
#
_cell.length_a   1.000
_cell.length_b   1.000
_cell.length_c   1.000
_cell.angle_alpha   90.00
_cell.angle_beta   90.00
_cell.angle_gamma   90.00
#
_symmetry.space_group_name_H-M   'P 1'
#
loop_
_entity.id
_entity.type
_entity.pdbx_description
1 polymer ?
#
loop_
_entity_poly.entity_id
_entity_poly.type
_entity_poly.pdbx_seq_one_letter_code
_entity_poly.pdbx_strand_id
1 'polypeptide(L)'
;MKKLILLLWPSFLCAVLASLLFYSIFDPYALRLQGTQLFHSQLEAYACFILAAWSFGSATIWFALLLQRPRSAVHGFGPLPARPVQRARLRARRMYDLA
;
A
#
# COMPACT_ATOMS: atom_id res chain seq x y z
N MET A 1 9.36 7.61 4.98
CA MET A 1 9.94 6.32 5.43
C MET A 1 8.90 5.31 5.91
N LYS A 2 8.12 5.54 6.99
CA LYS A 2 7.20 4.53 7.54
C LYS A 2 6.15 3.98 6.54
N LYS A 3 5.67 4.79 5.61
CA LYS A 3 4.66 4.37 4.62
C LYS A 3 5.19 3.41 3.54
N LEU A 4 6.48 3.49 3.19
CA LEU A 4 7.07 2.65 2.15
C LEU A 4 7.19 1.19 2.61
N ILE A 5 7.60 0.95 3.86
CA ILE A 5 7.68 -0.41 4.39
C ILE A 5 6.30 -1.06 4.54
N LEU A 6 5.28 -0.25 4.88
CA LEU A 6 3.87 -0.65 4.90
C LEU A 6 3.30 -0.93 3.50
N LEU A 7 3.92 -0.41 2.44
CA LEU A 7 3.54 -0.64 1.04
C LEU A 7 4.21 -1.90 0.48
N LEU A 8 5.54 -1.94 0.58
CA LEU A 8 6.39 -2.95 -0.05
C LEU A 8 6.29 -4.32 0.61
N TRP A 9 6.09 -4.35 1.93
CA TRP A 9 6.06 -5.60 2.67
C TRP A 9 4.80 -6.44 2.40
N PRO A 10 3.58 -5.90 2.47
CA PRO A 10 2.38 -6.67 2.12
C PRO A 10 2.34 -7.04 0.64
N SER A 11 2.80 -6.15 -0.26
CA SER A 11 2.85 -6.45 -1.70
C SER A 11 3.81 -7.60 -2.00
N PHE A 12 4.93 -7.71 -1.27
CA PHE A 12 5.86 -8.82 -1.42
C PHE A 12 5.22 -10.16 -1.07
N LEU A 13 4.46 -10.22 0.04
CA LEU A 13 3.74 -11.44 0.41
C LEU A 13 2.68 -11.83 -0.64
N CYS A 14 1.94 -10.86 -1.16
CA CYS A 14 1.02 -11.09 -2.27
C CYS A 14 1.74 -11.61 -3.52
N ALA A 15 2.94 -11.09 -3.84
CA ALA A 15 3.72 -11.55 -4.97
C ALA A 15 4.17 -13.01 -4.82
N VAL A 16 4.62 -13.40 -3.63
CA VAL A 16 4.99 -14.79 -3.33
C VAL A 16 3.79 -15.72 -3.53
N LEU A 17 2.63 -15.37 -2.96
CA LEU A 17 1.41 -16.18 -3.10
C LEU A 17 0.94 -16.28 -4.55
N ALA A 18 0.91 -15.15 -5.27
CA ALA A 18 0.54 -15.11 -6.68
C ALA A 18 1.50 -15.96 -7.53
N SER A 19 2.81 -15.89 -7.26
CA SER A 19 3.82 -16.68 -7.95
C SER A 19 3.66 -18.17 -7.68
N LEU A 20 3.41 -18.58 -6.43
CA LEU A 20 3.16 -19.98 -6.09
C LEU A 20 1.93 -20.55 -6.82
N LEU A 21 0.83 -19.80 -6.85
CA LEU A 21 -0.38 -20.19 -7.57
C LEU A 21 -0.13 -20.26 -9.07
N PHE A 22 0.58 -19.28 -9.62
CA PHE A 22 0.90 -19.24 -11.05
C PHE A 22 1.81 -20.40 -11.44
N TYR A 23 2.88 -20.67 -10.68
CA TYR A 23 3.83 -21.74 -10.94
C TYR A 23 3.23 -23.14 -10.76
N SER A 24 2.19 -23.27 -9.93
CA SER A 24 1.45 -24.53 -9.81
C SER A 24 0.68 -24.90 -11.08
N ILE A 25 0.38 -23.94 -11.94
CA ILE A 25 -0.42 -24.14 -13.16
C ILE A 25 0.46 -24.05 -14.41
N PHE A 26 1.41 -23.11 -14.43
CA PHE A 26 2.28 -22.81 -15.56
C PHE A 26 3.74 -22.94 -15.15
N ASP A 27 4.54 -23.68 -15.92
CA ASP A 27 6.00 -23.61 -15.78
C ASP A 27 6.52 -22.35 -16.51
N PRO A 28 7.02 -21.32 -15.78
CA PRO A 28 7.48 -20.09 -16.39
C PRO A 28 8.69 -20.30 -17.31
N TYR A 29 9.49 -21.36 -17.11
CA TYR A 29 10.63 -21.66 -17.97
C TYR A 29 10.23 -22.33 -19.29
N ALA A 30 9.08 -23.01 -19.31
CA ALA A 30 8.54 -23.65 -20.51
C ALA A 30 7.84 -22.65 -21.45
N LEU A 31 7.69 -21.38 -21.06
CA LEU A 31 7.07 -20.35 -21.88
C LEU A 31 7.91 -20.08 -23.14
N ARG A 32 7.23 -20.14 -24.28
CA ARG A 32 7.81 -19.87 -25.60
C ARG A 32 7.10 -18.69 -26.24
N LEU A 33 7.88 -17.78 -26.82
CA LEU A 33 7.38 -16.66 -27.61
C LEU A 33 7.73 -16.95 -29.07
N GLN A 34 6.74 -17.05 -29.95
CA GLN A 34 6.96 -17.33 -31.38
C GLN A 34 7.77 -18.61 -31.66
N GLY A 35 7.68 -19.60 -30.76
CA GLY A 35 8.40 -20.87 -30.87
C GLY A 35 9.81 -20.88 -30.29
N THR A 36 10.38 -19.73 -29.94
CA THR A 36 11.67 -19.64 -29.22
C THR A 36 11.43 -19.58 -27.72
N GLN A 37 12.40 -20.08 -26.96
CA GLN A 37 12.33 -20.07 -25.50
C GLN A 37 12.47 -18.62 -25.01
N LEU A 38 11.54 -18.19 -24.15
CA LEU A 38 11.47 -16.78 -23.72
C LEU A 38 12.62 -16.39 -22.79
N PHE A 39 13.13 -17.35 -22.01
CA PHE A 39 14.21 -17.15 -21.05
C PHE A 39 15.37 -18.11 -21.32
N HIS A 40 16.60 -17.64 -21.11
CA HIS A 40 17.81 -18.44 -21.33
C HIS A 40 18.13 -19.34 -20.13
N SER A 41 17.72 -18.94 -18.93
CA SER A 41 17.89 -19.71 -17.71
C SER A 41 16.59 -19.84 -16.92
N GLN A 42 16.50 -20.90 -16.12
CA GLN A 42 15.38 -21.08 -15.19
C GLN A 42 15.32 -19.91 -14.20
N LEU A 43 16.47 -19.51 -13.65
CA LEU A 43 16.54 -18.44 -12.66
C LEU A 43 15.94 -17.13 -13.18
N GLU A 44 16.25 -16.76 -14.44
CA GLU A 44 15.68 -15.56 -15.07
C GLU A 44 14.16 -15.63 -15.18
N ALA A 45 13.62 -16.78 -15.62
CA ALA A 45 12.17 -16.96 -15.75
C ALA A 45 11.49 -16.76 -14.40
N TYR A 46 11.89 -17.52 -13.38
CA TYR A 46 11.27 -17.46 -12.04
C TYR A 46 11.48 -16.10 -11.35
N ALA A 47 12.64 -15.46 -11.51
CA ALA A 47 12.90 -14.13 -10.95
C ALA A 47 12.08 -13.04 -11.65
N CYS A 48 11.92 -13.12 -12.97
CA CYS A 48 11.15 -12.12 -13.73
C CYS A 48 9.68 -12.10 -13.30
N PHE A 49 9.06 -13.27 -13.16
CA PHE A 49 7.66 -13.39 -12.75
C PHE A 49 7.41 -12.88 -11.33
N ILE A 50 8.26 -13.23 -10.36
CA ILE A 50 8.07 -12.75 -8.98
C ILE A 50 8.25 -11.23 -8.88
N LEU A 51 9.21 -10.66 -9.62
CA LEU A 51 9.43 -9.21 -9.68
C LEU A 51 8.26 -8.49 -10.38
N ALA A 52 7.72 -9.07 -11.45
CA ALA A 52 6.54 -8.54 -12.14
C ALA A 52 5.31 -8.56 -11.22
N ALA A 53 5.05 -9.69 -10.55
CA ALA A 53 3.96 -9.82 -9.58
C ALA A 53 4.11 -8.83 -8.42
N TRP A 54 5.32 -8.65 -7.91
CA TRP A 54 5.60 -7.70 -6.82
C TRP A 54 5.43 -6.25 -7.25
N SER A 55 5.88 -5.91 -8.46
CA SER A 55 5.68 -4.58 -9.03
C SER A 55 4.20 -4.28 -9.21
N PHE A 56 3.43 -5.24 -9.74
CA PHE A 56 1.97 -5.11 -9.91
C PHE A 56 1.24 -4.96 -8.57
N GLY A 57 1.58 -5.77 -7.56
CA GLY A 57 1.04 -5.65 -6.22
C GLY A 57 1.35 -4.30 -5.58
N SER A 58 2.60 -3.84 -5.71
CA SER A 58 3.03 -2.53 -5.20
C SER A 58 2.32 -1.38 -5.90
N ALA A 59 2.14 -1.46 -7.22
CA ALA A 59 1.40 -0.48 -8.01
C ALA A 59 -0.09 -0.43 -7.62
N THR A 60 -0.71 -1.57 -7.35
CA THR A 60 -2.11 -1.63 -6.91
C THR A 60 -2.30 -0.96 -5.54
N ILE A 61 -1.43 -1.26 -4.57
CA ILE A 61 -1.51 -0.62 -3.26
C ILE A 61 -1.19 0.89 -3.38
N TRP A 62 -0.19 1.27 -4.20
CA TRP A 62 0.09 2.67 -4.49
C TRP A 62 -1.15 3.37 -5.04
N PHE A 63 -1.79 2.78 -6.05
CA PHE A 63 -2.99 3.34 -6.67
C PHE A 63 -4.13 3.48 -5.66
N ALA A 64 -4.33 2.49 -4.80
CA ALA A 64 -5.29 2.59 -3.70
C ALA A 64 -4.95 3.76 -2.75
N LEU A 65 -3.68 3.96 -2.40
CA LEU A 65 -3.23 5.09 -1.58
C LEU A 65 -3.44 6.45 -2.28
N LEU A 66 -3.30 6.54 -3.61
CA LEU A 66 -3.61 7.77 -4.36
C LEU A 66 -5.09 8.12 -4.30
N LEU A 67 -5.96 7.11 -4.27
CA LEU A 67 -7.41 7.29 -4.17
C LEU A 67 -7.88 7.59 -2.74
N GLN A 68 -7.05 7.36 -1.71
CA GLN A 68 -7.41 7.65 -0.33
C GLN A 68 -7.59 9.16 -0.11
N ARG A 69 -8.84 9.60 0.02
CA ARG A 69 -9.18 10.97 0.42
C ARG A 69 -8.88 11.18 1.91
N PRO A 70 -8.42 12.38 2.30
CA PRO A 70 -8.24 12.70 3.72
C PRO A 70 -9.59 12.66 4.44
N ARG A 71 -9.60 12.17 5.69
CA ARG A 71 -10.82 12.03 6.51
C ARG A 71 -11.65 13.31 6.62
N SER A 72 -11.00 14.48 6.56
CA SER A 72 -11.65 15.81 6.58
C SER A 72 -12.40 16.16 5.30
N ALA A 73 -12.06 15.53 4.16
CA ALA A 73 -12.76 15.74 2.90
C ALA A 73 -13.99 14.83 2.74
N VAL A 74 -14.01 13.69 3.44
CA VAL A 74 -15.15 12.75 3.43
C VAL A 74 -16.16 13.08 4.52
N HIS A 75 -15.67 13.51 5.69
CA HIS A 75 -16.51 13.99 6.78
C HIS A 75 -16.43 15.52 6.80
N GLY A 76 -17.45 16.22 6.26
CA GLY A 76 -17.57 17.68 6.29
C GLY A 76 -17.68 18.31 7.69
N PHE A 77 -17.37 17.56 8.75
CA PHE A 77 -17.23 18.08 10.09
C PHE A 77 -15.88 18.81 10.19
N GLY A 78 -15.92 20.12 10.00
CA GLY A 78 -14.94 21.01 10.61
C GLY A 78 -14.82 20.69 12.11
N PRO A 79 -13.72 21.10 12.79
CA PRO A 79 -13.56 20.84 14.21
C PRO A 79 -14.85 21.22 14.94
N LEU A 80 -15.47 20.24 15.60
CA LEU A 80 -16.74 20.44 16.31
C LEU A 80 -16.57 21.70 17.18
N PRO A 81 -17.48 22.69 17.09
CA PRO A 81 -17.37 23.87 17.93
C PRO A 81 -17.26 23.39 19.38
N ALA A 82 -16.18 23.82 20.06
CA ALA A 82 -15.89 23.38 21.42
C ALA A 82 -17.15 23.50 22.29
N ARG A 83 -17.58 22.39 22.90
CA ARG A 83 -18.77 22.36 23.76
C ARG A 83 -18.63 23.46 24.83
N PRO A 84 -19.73 24.09 25.30
CA PRO A 84 -19.68 25.21 26.24
C PRO A 84 -18.79 24.94 27.47
N VAL A 85 -18.88 23.73 28.01
CA VAL A 85 -18.04 23.23 29.13
C VAL A 85 -16.54 23.22 28.82
N GLN A 86 -16.16 22.84 27.59
CA GLN A 86 -14.77 22.80 27.15
C GLN A 86 -14.21 24.21 26.94
N ARG A 87 -15.01 25.14 26.41
CA ARG A 87 -14.63 26.57 26.30
C ARG A 87 -14.41 27.21 27.67
N ALA A 88 -15.29 26.93 28.64
CA ALA A 88 -15.15 27.44 30.00
C ALA A 88 -13.85 26.97 30.66
N ARG A 89 -13.51 25.67 30.52
CA ARG A 89 -12.26 25.11 31.05
C ARG A 89 -11.01 25.69 30.39
N LEU A 90 -11.04 25.94 29.09
CA LEU A 90 -9.91 26.55 28.36
C LEU A 90 -9.72 28.03 28.71
N ARG A 91 -10.81 28.78 28.94
CA ARG A 91 -10.73 30.15 29.46
C ARG A 91 -10.18 30.19 30.88
N ALA A 92 -10.67 29.31 31.76
CA ALA A 92 -10.17 29.21 33.13
C ALA A 92 -8.67 28.90 33.17
N ARG A 93 -8.19 27.91 32.39
CA ARG A 93 -6.76 27.61 32.28
C ARG A 93 -5.93 28.80 31.80
N ARG A 94 -6.40 29.50 30.75
CA ARG A 94 -5.72 30.68 30.22
C ARG A 94 -5.64 31.83 31.24
N MET A 95 -6.58 31.92 32.18
CA MET A 95 -6.54 32.91 33.26
C MET A 95 -5.51 32.57 34.34
N TYR A 96 -5.30 31.29 34.64
CA TYR A 96 -4.26 30.87 35.59
C TYR A 96 -2.85 30.98 35.01
N ASP A 97 -2.68 30.80 33.70
CA ASP A 97 -1.37 30.93 33.03
C ASP A 97 -0.91 32.40 32.87
N LEU A 98 -1.78 33.38 33.16
CA LEU A 98 -1.51 34.83 33.05
C LEU A 98 -1.39 35.55 34.40
N ALA A 99 -1.49 34.81 35.52
CA ALA A 99 -1.34 35.31 36.88
C ALA A 99 -0.02 34.85 37.49
#